data_AF-A0A9P4WI13-F1
#
_entry.id   AF-A0A9P4WI13-F1
#
_cell.length_a   1.000
_cell.length_b   1.000
_cell.length_c   1.000
_cell.angle_alpha   90.00
_cell.angle_beta   90.00
_cell.angle_gamma   90.00
#
_symmetry.space_group_name_H-M   'P 1'
#
loop_
_entity.id
_entity.type
_entity.pdbx_description
1 polymer ?
#
loop_
_entity_poly.entity_id
_entity_poly.type
_entity_poly.pdbx_seq_one_letter_code
_entity_poly.pdbx_strand_id
1 'polypeptide(L)'
;MSIPLTPAQASALPSSLRNSIYSSLLSSGGIRSIESTLTQLLQSSGFQAQLRGYITELFRTGQATTAHEAYTLAMNRIKECMREGAATNGHASGDEESGGDLRVPDSVVREGSKVVRRELERVVDIEMD
;
A
#
# COMPACT_ATOMS: atom_id res chain seq x y z
N MET A 1 21.05 -1.14 20.48
CA MET A 1 21.77 -1.76 19.34
C MET A 1 21.35 -1.01 18.11
N SER A 2 22.10 0.02 17.73
CA SER A 2 21.89 0.77 16.49
C SER A 2 22.59 0.04 15.34
N ILE A 3 21.96 0.04 14.17
CA ILE A 3 22.51 -0.55 12.95
C ILE A 3 22.40 0.53 11.86
N PRO A 4 23.53 1.06 11.36
CA PRO A 4 23.50 2.02 10.26
C PRO A 4 23.08 1.30 8.98
N LEU A 5 22.04 1.81 8.31
CA LEU A 5 21.45 1.18 7.12
C LEU A 5 21.22 2.20 6.01
N THR A 6 21.75 1.90 4.83
CA THR A 6 21.38 2.60 3.58
C THR A 6 20.06 2.04 3.02
N PRO A 7 19.32 2.80 2.17
CA PRO A 7 18.04 2.36 1.60
C PRO A 7 18.10 1.03 0.82
N ALA A 8 19.24 0.72 0.20
CA ALA A 8 19.47 -0.55 -0.48
C ALA A 8 19.65 -1.73 0.50
N GLN A 9 20.20 -1.48 1.68
CA GLN A 9 20.40 -2.48 2.73
C GLN A 9 19.13 -2.73 3.56
N ALA A 10 18.18 -1.80 3.58
CA ALA A 10 16.86 -2.00 4.20
C ALA A 10 16.07 -3.17 3.56
N SER A 11 16.28 -3.43 2.26
CA SER A 11 15.73 -4.60 1.54
C SER A 11 16.45 -5.91 1.90
N ALA A 12 17.65 -5.82 2.47
CA ALA A 12 18.53 -6.94 2.82
C ALA A 12 18.70 -7.11 4.34
N LEU A 13 17.74 -6.61 5.15
CA LEU A 13 17.78 -6.77 6.60
C LEU A 13 17.87 -8.27 6.98
N PRO A 14 18.77 -8.66 7.89
CA PRO A 14 18.81 -10.00 8.45
C PRO A 14 17.42 -10.43 8.94
N SER A 15 17.04 -11.68 8.69
CA SER A 15 15.74 -12.23 9.11
C SER A 15 15.49 -12.07 10.62
N SER A 16 16.53 -12.23 11.43
CA SER A 16 16.50 -12.01 12.88
C SER A 16 16.12 -10.57 13.26
N LEU A 17 16.68 -9.58 12.56
CA LEU A 17 16.38 -8.17 12.79
C LEU A 17 14.95 -7.82 12.40
N ARG A 18 14.48 -8.33 11.25
CA ARG A 18 13.07 -8.17 10.83
C ARG A 18 12.12 -8.75 11.87
N ASN A 19 12.38 -9.95 12.36
CA ASN A 19 11.55 -10.59 13.38
C ASN A 19 11.54 -9.78 14.70
N SER A 20 12.66 -9.19 15.09
CA SER A 20 12.76 -8.31 16.26
C SER A 20 11.91 -7.05 16.09
N ILE A 21 11.99 -6.40 14.92
CA ILE A 21 11.17 -5.22 14.60
C ILE A 21 9.67 -5.57 14.59
N TYR A 22 9.28 -6.68 13.96
CA TYR A 22 7.89 -7.14 13.96
C TYR A 22 7.38 -7.41 15.37
N SER A 23 8.16 -8.10 16.19
CA SER A 23 7.80 -8.40 17.58
C SER A 23 7.64 -7.11 18.41
N SER A 24 8.53 -6.15 18.18
CA SER A 24 8.52 -4.86 18.89
C SER A 24 7.34 -3.98 18.45
N LEU A 25 7.05 -3.88 17.14
CA LEU A 25 5.89 -3.16 16.61
C LEU A 25 4.56 -3.81 17.03
N LEU A 26 4.53 -5.14 17.17
CA LEU A 26 3.36 -5.85 17.65
C LEU A 26 3.11 -5.56 19.14
N SER A 27 4.15 -5.61 19.96
CA SER A 27 4.08 -5.34 21.40
C SER A 27 3.71 -3.88 21.70
N SER A 28 4.22 -2.92 20.92
CA SER A 28 3.90 -1.49 21.08
C SER A 28 2.54 -1.09 20.52
N GLY A 29 1.86 -1.98 19.80
CA GLY A 29 0.64 -1.65 19.06
C GLY A 29 0.86 -0.81 17.79
N GLY A 30 2.12 -0.59 17.40
CA GLY A 30 2.50 0.16 16.21
C GLY A 30 1.89 -0.41 14.93
N ILE A 31 1.79 -1.73 14.80
CA ILE A 31 1.13 -2.38 13.63
C ILE A 31 -0.33 -1.95 13.51
N ARG A 32 -1.09 -2.00 14.61
CA ARG A 32 -2.51 -1.60 14.62
C ARG A 32 -2.66 -0.10 14.30
N SER A 33 -1.76 0.74 14.80
CA SER A 33 -1.71 2.19 14.51
C SER A 33 -1.49 2.45 13.01
N ILE A 34 -0.52 1.77 12.41
CA ILE A 34 -0.23 1.83 10.97
C ILE A 34 -1.44 1.39 10.15
N GLU A 35 -2.01 0.23 10.47
CA GLU A 35 -3.16 -0.33 9.75
C GLU A 35 -4.39 0.57 9.82
N SER A 36 -4.72 1.08 11.01
CA SER A 36 -5.85 1.99 11.21
C SER A 36 -5.68 3.27 10.38
N THR A 37 -4.48 3.85 10.38
CA THR A 37 -4.20 5.09 9.67
C THR A 37 -4.20 4.88 8.16
N LEU A 38 -3.56 3.82 7.67
CA LEU A 38 -3.58 3.47 6.24
C LEU A 38 -5.01 3.20 5.75
N THR A 39 -5.81 2.49 6.55
CA THR A 39 -7.23 2.23 6.23
C THR A 39 -8.01 3.54 6.10
N GLN A 40 -7.84 4.47 7.05
CA GLN A 40 -8.49 5.77 7.00
C GLN A 40 -8.02 6.60 5.79
N LEU A 41 -6.73 6.59 5.48
CA LEU A 41 -6.18 7.29 4.32
C LEU A 41 -6.75 6.74 3.01
N LEU A 42 -6.78 5.42 2.83
CA LEU A 42 -7.36 4.75 1.65
C LEU A 42 -8.89 4.95 1.53
N GLN A 43 -9.59 5.10 2.65
CA GLN A 43 -11.01 5.45 2.66
C GLN A 43 -11.23 6.90 2.23
N SER A 44 -10.53 7.83 2.86
CA SER A 44 -10.66 9.27 2.61
C SER A 44 -10.24 9.67 1.20
N SER A 45 -9.34 8.91 0.57
CA SER A 45 -8.90 9.15 -0.80
C SER A 45 -9.87 8.64 -1.86
N GLY A 46 -10.95 7.93 -1.47
CA GLY A 46 -11.90 7.33 -2.39
C GLY A 46 -11.42 6.02 -3.04
N PHE A 47 -10.17 5.60 -2.79
CA PHE A 47 -9.59 4.38 -3.37
C PHE A 47 -10.41 3.13 -3.01
N GLN A 48 -10.85 2.99 -1.76
CA GLN A 48 -11.69 1.84 -1.37
C GLN A 48 -13.03 1.78 -2.12
N ALA A 49 -13.61 2.95 -2.44
CA ALA A 49 -14.86 3.01 -3.19
C ALA A 49 -14.65 2.62 -4.66
N GLN A 50 -13.57 3.10 -5.28
CA GLN A 50 -13.17 2.72 -6.63
C GLN A 50 -12.88 1.23 -6.74
N LEU A 51 -12.10 0.67 -5.80
CA LEU A 51 -11.80 -0.75 -5.75
C LEU A 51 -13.07 -1.61 -5.60
N ARG A 52 -14.02 -1.19 -4.75
CA ARG A 52 -15.31 -1.86 -4.62
C ARG A 52 -16.10 -1.80 -5.92
N GLY A 53 -16.10 -0.67 -6.61
CA GLY A 53 -16.73 -0.50 -7.93
C GLY A 53 -16.18 -1.49 -8.94
N TYR A 54 -14.85 -1.57 -9.07
CA TYR A 54 -14.18 -2.50 -9.97
C TYR A 54 -14.47 -3.97 -9.63
N ILE A 55 -14.39 -4.36 -8.36
CA ILE A 55 -14.72 -5.74 -7.95
C ILE A 55 -16.19 -6.07 -8.28
N THR A 56 -17.10 -5.14 -8.03
CA THR A 56 -18.52 -5.32 -8.38
C THR A 56 -18.69 -5.51 -9.89
N GLU A 57 -17.94 -4.76 -10.69
CA GLU A 57 -17.92 -4.91 -12.14
C GLU A 57 -17.36 -6.27 -12.58
N LEU A 58 -16.26 -6.76 -11.98
CA LEU A 58 -15.70 -8.08 -12.27
C LEU A 58 -16.73 -9.20 -12.09
N PHE A 59 -17.54 -9.12 -11.03
CA PHE A 59 -18.61 -10.10 -10.80
C PHE A 59 -19.79 -9.89 -11.74
N ARG A 60 -20.13 -8.64 -12.09
CA ARG A 60 -21.23 -8.33 -13.02
C ARG A 60 -20.93 -8.79 -14.44
N THR A 61 -19.68 -8.66 -14.89
CA THR A 61 -19.23 -9.08 -16.22
C THR A 61 -18.93 -10.58 -16.29
N GLY A 62 -18.87 -11.26 -15.14
CA GLY A 62 -18.49 -12.67 -15.05
C GLY A 62 -16.99 -12.94 -15.23
N GLN A 63 -16.16 -11.89 -15.25
CA GLN A 63 -14.69 -12.02 -15.29
C GLN A 63 -14.13 -12.64 -14.02
N ALA A 64 -14.79 -12.44 -12.88
CA ALA A 64 -14.54 -13.18 -11.66
C ALA A 64 -15.80 -13.93 -11.24
N THR A 65 -15.64 -15.21 -10.90
CA THR A 65 -16.72 -16.04 -10.35
C THR A 65 -16.46 -16.42 -8.89
N THR A 66 -15.21 -16.26 -8.43
CA THR A 66 -14.81 -16.51 -7.05
C THR A 66 -14.13 -15.30 -6.42
N ALA A 67 -14.13 -15.24 -5.08
CA ALA A 67 -13.44 -14.20 -4.34
C ALA A 67 -11.92 -14.18 -4.62
N HIS A 68 -11.32 -15.34 -4.85
CA HIS A 68 -9.89 -15.45 -5.14
C HIS A 68 -9.54 -14.91 -6.54
N GLU A 69 -10.39 -15.17 -7.54
CA GLU A 69 -10.25 -14.60 -8.88
C GLU A 69 -10.38 -13.08 -8.86
N ALA A 70 -11.41 -12.56 -8.18
CA ALA A 70 -11.60 -11.11 -8.03
C ALA A 70 -10.41 -10.44 -7.34
N TYR A 71 -9.86 -11.07 -6.29
CA TYR A 71 -8.66 -10.58 -5.62
C TYR A 71 -7.45 -10.54 -6.57
N THR A 72 -7.23 -11.61 -7.33
CA THR A 72 -6.08 -11.71 -8.25
C THR A 72 -6.18 -10.68 -9.36
N LEU A 73 -7.35 -10.53 -9.97
CA LEU A 73 -7.61 -9.54 -11.02
C LEU A 73 -7.48 -8.10 -10.50
N ALA A 74 -8.05 -7.80 -9.34
CA ALA A 74 -7.92 -6.49 -8.70
C ALA A 74 -6.46 -6.16 -8.35
N MET A 75 -5.73 -7.12 -7.77
CA MET A 75 -4.33 -6.92 -7.42
C MET A 75 -3.44 -6.73 -8.66
N ASN A 76 -3.70 -7.47 -9.74
CA ASN A 76 -3.00 -7.27 -11.01
C ASN A 76 -3.28 -5.88 -11.60
N ARG A 77 -4.55 -5.45 -11.61
CA ARG A 77 -4.93 -4.12 -12.09
C ARG A 77 -4.26 -3.01 -11.29
N ILE A 78 -4.25 -3.10 -9.95
CA ILE A 78 -3.55 -2.14 -9.09
C ILE A 78 -2.06 -2.07 -9.45
N LYS A 79 -1.39 -3.22 -9.62
CA LYS A 79 0.04 -3.27 -9.99
C LYS A 79 0.30 -2.65 -11.37
N GLU A 80 -0.58 -2.88 -12.34
CA GLU A 80 -0.50 -2.29 -13.67
C GLU A 80 -0.64 -0.76 -13.62
N CYS A 81 -1.69 -0.25 -12.96
CA CYS A 81 -1.89 1.20 -12.78
C CYS A 81 -0.71 1.86 -12.05
N MET A 82 -0.12 1.18 -11.07
CA MET A 82 1.07 1.66 -10.35
C MET A 82 2.33 1.68 -11.24
N ARG A 83 2.44 0.79 -12.24
CA ARG A 83 3.57 0.73 -13.18
C ARG A 83 3.43 1.76 -14.30
N GLU A 84 2.21 1.99 -14.78
CA GLU A 84 1.89 2.91 -15.87
C GLU A 84 2.02 4.39 -15.45
N GLY A 85 1.91 4.67 -14.15
CA GLY A 85 1.96 6.00 -13.55
C GLY A 85 3.26 6.81 -13.70
N ALA A 86 4.27 6.32 -14.44
CA ALA A 86 5.47 7.09 -14.79
C ALA A 86 5.30 7.94 -16.07
N ALA A 87 4.24 7.71 -16.87
CA ALA A 87 3.99 8.46 -18.09
C ALA A 87 2.50 8.79 -18.20
N THR A 88 2.12 9.99 -17.75
CA THR A 88 1.09 10.90 -18.31
C THR A 88 0.39 11.72 -17.21
N ASN A 89 0.71 13.02 -17.18
CA ASN A 89 -0.17 14.02 -16.58
C ASN A 89 -1.30 14.28 -17.58
N GLY A 90 -2.51 13.81 -17.27
CA GLY A 90 -3.67 14.06 -18.12
C GLY A 90 -4.94 13.53 -17.48
N HIS A 91 -5.54 14.34 -16.61
CA HIS A 91 -6.94 14.18 -16.25
C HIS A 91 -7.78 14.43 -17.51
N ALA A 92 -8.10 13.36 -18.24
CA ALA A 92 -9.08 13.37 -19.31
C ALA A 92 -10.23 12.47 -18.87
N SER A 93 -11.32 13.10 -18.41
CA SER A 93 -12.64 12.48 -18.46
C SER A 93 -12.96 12.17 -19.92
N GLY A 94 -13.08 10.89 -20.27
CA GLY A 94 -13.53 10.47 -21.59
C GLY A 94 -13.20 9.02 -21.91
N ASP A 95 -14.26 8.21 -21.96
CA ASP A 95 -14.40 6.97 -22.74
C ASP A 95 -13.73 5.66 -22.27
N GLU A 96 -14.60 4.77 -21.75
CA GLU A 96 -14.77 3.38 -22.17
C GLU A 96 -13.56 2.43 -22.21
N GLU A 97 -12.96 2.16 -21.05
CA GLU A 97 -12.45 0.82 -20.75
C GLU A 97 -12.83 0.48 -19.30
N SER A 98 -13.51 -0.65 -19.08
CA SER A 98 -14.08 -1.17 -17.81
C SER A 98 -13.04 -1.47 -16.72
N GLY A 99 -12.14 -0.54 -16.44
CA GLY A 99 -11.12 -0.68 -15.43
C GLY A 99 -10.66 0.70 -14.99
N GLY A 100 -11.48 1.36 -14.16
CA GLY A 100 -11.13 2.65 -13.57
C GLY A 100 -9.71 2.66 -12.97
N ASP A 101 -9.09 3.84 -12.90
CA ASP A 101 -7.75 4.00 -12.34
C ASP A 101 -7.72 3.53 -10.88
N LEU A 102 -7.12 2.36 -10.64
CA LEU A 102 -6.90 1.77 -9.31
C LEU A 102 -5.49 2.05 -8.82
N ARG A 103 -4.92 3.21 -9.15
CA ARG A 103 -3.66 3.66 -8.57
C ARG A 103 -3.85 4.08 -7.11
N VAL A 104 -2.93 3.64 -6.26
CA VAL A 104 -2.89 4.14 -4.88
C VAL A 104 -2.47 5.61 -4.91
N PRO A 105 -3.25 6.54 -4.34
CA PRO A 105 -2.93 7.96 -4.40
C PRO A 105 -1.60 8.28 -3.71
N ASP A 106 -0.78 9.14 -4.34
CA ASP A 106 0.55 9.51 -3.82
C ASP A 106 0.46 10.19 -2.43
N SER A 107 -0.66 10.83 -2.12
CA SER A 107 -0.95 11.39 -0.79
C SER A 107 -1.02 10.29 0.28
N VAL A 108 -1.63 9.14 -0.03
CA VAL A 108 -1.72 7.98 0.87
C VAL A 108 -0.35 7.36 1.08
N VAL A 109 0.46 7.22 0.01
CA VAL A 109 1.83 6.70 0.12
C VAL A 109 2.70 7.60 0.99
N ARG A 110 2.61 8.92 0.78
CA ARG A 110 3.37 9.91 1.53
C ARG A 110 2.98 9.96 3.00
N GLU A 111 1.69 10.04 3.31
CA GLU A 111 1.25 10.09 4.71
C GLU A 111 1.41 8.73 5.40
N GLY A 112 1.15 7.63 4.70
CA GLY A 112 1.37 6.28 5.18
C GLY A 112 2.82 6.02 5.56
N SER A 113 3.78 6.42 4.70
CA SER A 113 5.21 6.27 4.99
C SER A 113 5.67 7.09 6.19
N LYS A 114 5.11 8.28 6.42
CA LYS A 114 5.37 9.06 7.65
C LYS A 114 4.88 8.35 8.90
N VAL A 115 3.73 7.70 8.85
CA VAL A 115 3.18 6.95 9.99
C VAL A 115 4.05 5.73 10.28
N VAL A 116 4.42 4.96 9.26
CA VAL A 116 5.33 3.82 9.40
C VAL A 116 6.66 4.28 9.99
N ARG A 117 7.23 5.38 9.50
CA ARG A 117 8.46 5.96 10.05
C ARG A 117 8.32 6.31 11.53
N ARG A 118 7.26 7.03 11.90
CA ARG A 118 7.00 7.43 13.29
C ARG A 118 6.89 6.24 14.24
N GLU A 119 6.22 5.16 13.80
CA GLU A 119 6.07 3.95 14.61
C GLU A 119 7.38 3.15 14.68
N LEU A 120 8.18 3.14 13.62
CA LEU A 120 9.52 2.55 13.62
C LEU A 120 10.48 3.29 14.54
N GLU A 121 10.46 4.64 14.55
CA GLU A 121 11.28 5.48 15.44
C GLU A 121 11.00 5.24 16.93
N ARG A 122 9.85 4.64 17.29
CA ARG A 122 9.55 4.27 18.68
C ARG A 122 10.21 2.97 19.11
N VAL A 123 10.57 2.11 18.16
CA VAL A 123 11.07 0.75 18.43
C VAL A 123 12.49 0.52 17.91
N VAL A 124 13.02 1.44 17.10
CA VAL A 124 14.37 1.42 16.55
C VAL A 124 15.02 2.79 16.68
N ASP A 125 16.25 2.82 17.17
CA ASP A 125 17.14 3.98 17.05
C ASP A 125 17.80 3.96 15.68
N ILE A 126 17.46 4.96 14.84
CA ILE A 126 18.05 5.13 13.51
C ILE A 126 19.20 6.12 13.63
N GLU A 127 20.43 5.61 13.72
CA GLU A 127 21.63 6.42 13.53
C GLU A 127 21.87 6.57 12.01
N MET A 128 21.82 7.81 11.51
CA MET A 128 22.28 8.16 10.18
C MET A 128 23.73 8.66 10.29
N ASP A 129 24.67 7.96 9.64
CA ASP A 129 26.01 8.49 9.32
C ASP A 129 25.93 9.49 8.15
#